data_AF-A0A821YWR2-F1
#
_entry.id   AF-A0A821YWR2-F1
#
_cell.length_a   1.000
_cell.length_b   1.000
_cell.length_c   1.000
_cell.angle_alpha   90.00
_cell.angle_beta   90.00
_cell.angle_gamma   90.00
#
_symmetry.space_group_name_H-M   'P 1'
#
loop_
_entity.id
_entity.type
_entity.pdbx_description
1 polymer ?
#
loop_
_entity_poly.entity_id
_entity_poly.type
_entity_poly.pdbx_seq_one_letter_code
_entity_poly.pdbx_strand_id
1 'polypeptide(L)'
;LRVPVDANDDVEIDPTGSKGLWDRGLLNGASNKCDLLSHFYVGEMVTSVQRATLIPGGSESLVYTTLSGSIGVLIPFASNEDYDFFQHLEMHMRAEYQTLVGRDHLAFRSYYYPVKNVLDGDLCEQ
;
A
#
# COMPACT_ATOMS: atom_id res chain seq x y z
N LEU A 1 -3.68 -9.31 5.54
CA LEU A 1 -2.44 -9.06 6.32
C LEU A 1 -1.38 -10.03 5.83
N ARG A 2 -0.16 -9.55 5.57
CA ARG A 2 0.99 -10.43 5.31
C ARG A 2 1.75 -10.62 6.63
N VAL A 3 2.00 -11.86 7.00
CA VAL A 3 2.86 -12.19 8.16
C VAL A 3 4.32 -11.93 7.74
N PRO A 4 5.11 -11.19 8.55
CA PRO A 4 6.54 -11.01 8.31
C PRO A 4 7.27 -12.34 8.19
N VAL A 5 8.36 -12.40 7.41
CA VAL A 5 9.12 -13.66 7.20
C VAL A 5 9.84 -14.11 8.47
N ASP A 6 10.14 -13.15 9.35
CA ASP A 6 10.77 -13.30 10.65
C ASP A 6 9.76 -13.48 11.81
N ALA A 7 8.47 -13.61 11.51
CA ALA A 7 7.48 -13.91 12.54
C ALA A 7 7.74 -15.30 13.13
N ASN A 8 7.99 -15.35 14.43
CA ASN A 8 8.20 -16.59 15.17
C ASN A 8 6.83 -17.19 15.58
N ASP A 9 6.54 -18.40 15.11
CA ASP A 9 5.33 -19.15 15.47
C ASP A 9 5.50 -20.01 16.75
N ASP A 10 6.70 -20.05 17.33
CA ASP A 10 6.97 -20.81 18.56
C ASP A 10 6.39 -20.09 19.79
N VAL A 11 5.10 -20.32 20.05
CA VAL A 11 4.47 -19.96 21.32
C VAL A 11 4.83 -21.03 22.36
N GLU A 12 5.94 -20.83 23.08
CA GLU A 12 6.23 -21.61 24.28
C GLU A 12 5.14 -21.35 25.34
N ILE A 13 4.25 -22.32 25.50
CA ILE A 13 3.24 -22.37 26.56
C ILE A 13 4.00 -22.39 27.90
N ASP A 14 3.98 -21.27 28.62
CA ASP A 14 4.57 -21.16 29.96
C ASP A 14 3.62 -21.79 31.00
N PRO A 15 3.93 -22.97 31.55
CA PRO A 15 3.06 -23.64 32.50
C PRO A 15 3.03 -22.95 33.88
N THR A 16 3.89 -21.96 34.13
CA THR A 16 3.95 -21.19 35.39
C THR A 16 3.06 -19.95 35.40
N GLY A 17 2.49 -19.56 34.26
CA GLY A 17 1.63 -18.37 34.13
C GLY A 17 2.37 -17.02 34.24
N SER A 18 3.70 -17.04 34.33
CA SER A 18 4.56 -15.86 34.50
C SER A 18 4.56 -14.98 33.24
N LYS A 19 4.43 -15.57 32.04
CA LYS A 19 4.23 -14.84 30.77
C LYS A 19 2.89 -14.10 30.69
N GLY A 20 1.89 -14.44 31.53
CA GLY A 20 0.59 -13.79 31.58
C GLY A 20 0.63 -12.30 31.98
N LEU A 21 1.72 -11.85 32.62
CA LEU A 21 1.91 -10.44 32.97
C LEU A 21 2.17 -9.55 31.73
N TRP A 22 2.77 -10.13 30.68
CA TRP A 22 3.08 -9.48 29.40
C TRP A 22 1.94 -9.61 28.38
N ASP A 23 0.93 -10.42 28.71
CA ASP A 23 -0.27 -10.64 27.89
C ASP A 23 -1.29 -9.49 28.03
N ARG A 24 -0.95 -8.45 28.80
CA ARG A 24 -1.66 -7.16 28.77
C ARG A 24 -1.27 -6.43 27.50
N GLY A 25 -1.87 -6.84 26.39
CA GLY A 25 -1.61 -6.28 25.09
C GLY A 25 -1.78 -4.75 25.09
N LEU A 26 -0.84 -4.08 24.41
CA LEU A 26 -0.83 -2.62 24.30
C LEU A 26 -2.16 -2.14 23.68
N LEU A 27 -2.80 -1.17 24.33
CA LEU A 27 -4.09 -0.56 23.93
C LEU A 27 -5.28 -1.55 23.91
N ASN A 28 -5.34 -2.51 24.84
CA ASN A 28 -6.38 -3.56 24.86
C ASN A 28 -6.45 -4.37 23.54
N GLY A 29 -5.37 -4.41 22.76
CA GLY A 29 -5.30 -5.16 21.50
C GLY A 29 -4.25 -6.25 21.55
N ALA A 30 -4.10 -7.01 20.47
CA ALA A 30 -3.06 -8.05 20.34
C ALA A 30 -1.64 -7.50 20.62
N SER A 31 -0.76 -8.35 21.15
CA SER A 31 0.64 -8.03 21.46
C SER A 31 1.41 -7.57 20.23
N ASN A 32 1.20 -8.25 19.09
CA ASN A 32 1.82 -7.91 17.82
C ASN A 32 0.96 -6.91 17.04
N LYS A 33 1.60 -5.87 16.53
CA LYS A 33 0.99 -4.88 15.62
C LYS A 33 1.59 -5.03 14.22
N CYS A 34 0.86 -4.57 13.21
CA CYS A 34 1.33 -4.62 11.84
C CYS A 34 1.74 -3.22 11.37
N ASP A 35 2.81 -3.20 10.58
CA ASP A 35 3.26 -1.97 9.93
C ASP A 35 2.47 -1.69 8.66
N LEU A 36 2.09 -0.43 8.48
CA LEU A 36 1.51 0.04 7.23
C LEU A 36 2.62 0.19 6.19
N LEU A 37 2.77 -0.78 5.28
CA LEU A 37 3.83 -0.77 4.26
C LEU A 37 3.53 0.18 3.10
N SER A 38 2.27 0.25 2.67
CA SER A 38 1.82 1.12 1.59
C SER A 38 0.43 1.67 1.85
N HIS A 39 0.18 2.89 1.35
CA HIS A 39 -1.11 3.55 1.43
C HIS A 39 -1.30 4.49 0.25
N PHE A 40 -2.47 4.46 -0.37
CA PHE A 40 -2.81 5.28 -1.53
C PHE A 40 -4.33 5.48 -1.62
N TYR A 41 -4.77 6.72 -1.78
CA TYR A 41 -6.18 7.02 -2.03
C TYR A 41 -6.50 6.94 -3.53
N VAL A 42 -7.24 5.89 -3.91
CA VAL A 42 -7.68 5.65 -5.30
C VAL A 42 -8.66 6.72 -5.80
N GLY A 43 -9.50 7.27 -4.91
CA GLY A 43 -10.60 8.16 -5.27
C GLY A 43 -11.97 7.51 -5.25
N GLU A 44 -12.02 6.18 -5.21
CA GLU A 44 -13.24 5.37 -5.26
C GLU A 44 -13.17 4.20 -4.26
N MET A 45 -14.33 3.60 -3.95
CA MET A 45 -14.38 2.42 -3.10
C MET A 45 -13.92 1.19 -3.89
N VAL A 46 -12.79 0.62 -3.46
CA VAL A 46 -12.29 -0.67 -3.98
C VAL A 46 -13.19 -1.80 -3.47
N THR A 47 -13.70 -2.63 -4.39
CA THR A 47 -14.63 -3.74 -4.10
C THR A 47 -13.95 -5.11 -4.17
N SER A 48 -12.89 -5.25 -4.95
CA SER A 48 -12.07 -6.47 -5.00
C SER A 48 -10.61 -6.14 -5.28
N VAL A 49 -9.70 -6.98 -4.76
CA VAL A 49 -8.26 -6.95 -5.04
C VAL A 49 -7.76 -8.37 -5.23
N GLN A 50 -7.03 -8.63 -6.32
CA GLN A 50 -6.49 -9.93 -6.66
C GLN A 50 -5.06 -9.81 -7.17
N ARG A 51 -4.16 -10.66 -6.64
CA ARG A 51 -2.83 -10.85 -7.23
C ARG A 51 -2.97 -11.70 -8.49
N ALA A 52 -2.52 -11.19 -9.62
CA ALA A 52 -2.63 -11.86 -10.91
C ALA A 52 -1.48 -11.49 -11.87
N THR A 53 -1.23 -12.39 -12.81
CA THR A 53 -0.38 -12.15 -13.98
C THR A 53 -1.29 -11.89 -15.17
N LEU A 54 -1.25 -10.67 -15.73
CA LEU A 54 -2.18 -10.24 -16.78
C LEU A 54 -1.83 -10.78 -18.17
N ILE A 55 -0.56 -11.06 -18.42
CA ILE A 55 -0.06 -11.59 -19.70
C ILE A 55 0.79 -12.84 -19.45
N PRO A 56 0.71 -13.89 -20.29
CA PRO A 56 1.56 -15.07 -20.13
C PRO A 56 3.05 -14.70 -20.08
N GLY A 57 3.76 -15.13 -19.03
CA GLY A 57 5.16 -14.80 -18.81
C GLY A 57 5.44 -13.40 -18.24
N GLY A 58 4.41 -12.60 -17.95
CA GLY A 58 4.55 -11.28 -17.34
C GLY A 58 4.77 -11.33 -15.83
N SER A 59 5.15 -10.18 -15.27
CA SER A 59 5.27 -9.99 -13.82
C SER A 59 3.92 -10.02 -13.14
N GLU A 60 3.90 -10.45 -11.88
CA GLU A 60 2.70 -10.38 -11.04
C GLU A 60 2.41 -8.94 -10.61
N SER A 61 1.12 -8.63 -10.53
CA SER A 61 0.61 -7.33 -10.09
C SER A 61 -0.62 -7.52 -9.21
N LEU A 62 -1.02 -6.47 -8.49
CA LEU A 62 -2.32 -6.44 -7.81
C LEU A 62 -3.33 -5.74 -8.69
N VAL A 63 -4.32 -6.46 -9.16
CA VAL A 63 -5.45 -5.93 -9.91
C VAL A 63 -6.56 -5.61 -8.91
N TYR A 64 -7.19 -4.45 -9.04
CA TYR A 64 -8.33 -4.08 -8.21
C TYR A 64 -9.49 -3.57 -9.06
N THR A 65 -10.70 -3.74 -8.53
CA THR A 65 -11.91 -3.17 -9.12
C THR A 65 -12.58 -2.23 -8.13
N THR A 66 -13.29 -1.22 -8.63
CA THR A 66 -14.00 -0.22 -7.81
C THR A 66 -15.50 -0.31 -7.99
N LEU A 67 -16.24 0.30 -7.07
CA LEU A 67 -17.70 0.36 -7.10
C LEU A 67 -18.24 1.09 -8.36
N SER A 68 -17.52 2.10 -8.85
CA SER A 68 -17.91 2.86 -10.04
C SER A 68 -17.58 2.14 -11.36
N GLY A 69 -16.94 0.96 -11.31
CA GLY A 69 -16.58 0.18 -12.50
C GLY A 69 -15.16 0.40 -13.01
N SER A 70 -14.32 1.16 -12.29
CA SER A 70 -12.91 1.31 -12.64
C SER A 70 -12.14 0.01 -12.34
N ILE A 71 -11.19 -0.32 -13.22
CA ILE A 71 -10.25 -1.44 -13.03
C ILE A 71 -8.85 -0.83 -13.03
N GLY A 72 -8.12 -1.02 -11.94
CA GLY A 72 -6.77 -0.51 -11.79
C GLY A 72 -5.78 -1.61 -11.46
N VAL A 73 -4.49 -1.28 -11.57
CA VAL A 73 -3.39 -2.20 -11.29
C VAL A 73 -2.33 -1.50 -10.44
N LEU A 74 -1.77 -2.22 -9.46
CA LEU A 74 -0.57 -1.82 -8.73
C LEU A 74 0.57 -2.73 -9.17
N ILE A 75 1.60 -2.12 -9.74
CA ILE A 75 2.75 -2.81 -10.33
C ILE A 75 3.96 -2.58 -9.40
N PRO A 76 4.63 -3.64 -8.94
CA PRO A 76 5.87 -3.49 -8.18
C PRO A 76 7.02 -3.05 -9.08
N PHE A 77 7.84 -2.12 -8.60
CA PHE A 77 9.08 -1.75 -9.29
C PHE A 77 10.11 -2.88 -9.22
N ALA A 78 10.83 -3.08 -10.34
CA ALA A 78 11.87 -4.10 -10.44
C ALA A 78 13.21 -3.64 -9.85
N SER A 79 13.46 -2.33 -9.86
CA SER A 79 14.69 -1.71 -9.36
C SER A 79 14.40 -0.40 -8.61
N ASN A 80 15.33 -0.01 -7.72
CA ASN A 80 15.26 1.30 -7.09
C ASN A 80 15.47 2.44 -8.10
N GLU A 81 16.23 2.19 -9.18
CA GLU A 81 16.47 3.18 -10.24
C GLU A 81 15.16 3.55 -10.96
N ASP A 82 14.31 2.56 -11.28
CA ASP A 82 13.00 2.81 -11.86
C ASP A 82 12.09 3.56 -10.89
N TYR A 83 12.10 3.17 -9.60
CA TYR A 83 11.33 3.86 -8.57
C TYR A 83 11.74 5.33 -8.45
N ASP A 84 13.04 5.60 -8.37
CA ASP A 84 13.57 6.96 -8.28
C ASP A 84 13.20 7.77 -9.54
N PHE A 85 13.32 7.17 -10.73
CA PHE A 85 12.91 7.83 -11.98
C PHE A 85 11.44 8.27 -11.95
N PHE A 86 10.52 7.35 -11.65
CA PHE A 86 9.09 7.68 -11.60
C PHE A 86 8.74 8.62 -10.46
N GLN A 87 9.47 8.58 -9.34
CA GLN A 87 9.28 9.50 -8.23
C GLN A 87 9.61 10.95 -8.65
N HIS A 88 10.72 11.14 -9.37
CA HIS A 88 11.08 12.46 -9.88
C HIS A 88 10.13 12.90 -11.00
N LEU A 89 9.73 11.99 -11.89
CA LEU A 89 8.73 12.28 -12.92
C LEU A 89 7.42 12.76 -12.29
N GLU A 90 6.87 12.02 -11.34
CA GLU A 90 5.63 12.38 -10.66
C GLU A 90 5.77 13.75 -9.95
N MET A 91 6.90 14.00 -9.29
CA MET A 91 7.17 15.29 -8.65
C MET A 91 7.12 16.45 -9.66
N HIS A 92 7.73 16.30 -10.84
CA HIS A 92 7.69 17.31 -11.89
C HIS A 92 6.29 17.45 -12.51
N MET A 93 5.60 16.35 -12.76
CA MET A 93 4.24 16.35 -13.29
C MET A 93 3.27 17.09 -12.35
N ARG A 94 3.43 16.94 -11.03
CA ARG A 94 2.63 17.72 -10.05
C ARG A 94 2.82 19.24 -10.16
N ALA A 95 4.01 19.69 -10.54
CA ALA A 95 4.32 21.11 -10.64
C ALA A 95 3.85 21.70 -11.99
N GLU A 96 4.05 20.96 -13.07
CA GLU A 96 3.77 21.42 -14.44
C GLU A 96 2.31 21.15 -14.86
N TYR A 97 1.70 20.06 -14.39
CA TYR A 97 0.34 19.66 -14.71
C TYR A 97 -0.61 19.89 -13.53
N GLN A 98 -1.17 21.09 -13.45
CA GLN A 98 -2.16 21.44 -12.43
C GLN A 98 -3.47 20.68 -12.65
N THR A 99 -4.07 20.20 -11.57
CA THR A 99 -5.36 19.50 -11.67
C THR A 99 -6.46 20.44 -12.14
N LEU A 100 -7.37 19.94 -12.97
CA LEU A 100 -8.44 20.75 -13.59
C LEU A 100 -9.36 21.45 -12.59
N VAL A 101 -9.48 20.91 -11.37
CA VAL A 101 -10.34 21.44 -10.30
C VAL A 101 -9.54 22.22 -9.24
N GLY A 102 -8.26 22.50 -9.48
CA GLY A 102 -7.40 23.25 -8.58
C GLY A 102 -7.07 22.52 -7.26
N ARG A 103 -7.32 21.21 -7.20
CA ARG A 103 -7.01 20.39 -6.03
C ARG A 103 -5.54 19.96 -6.06
N ASP A 104 -4.84 20.10 -4.94
CA ASP A 104 -3.48 19.58 -4.82
C ASP A 104 -3.46 18.06 -4.97
N HIS A 105 -2.59 17.55 -5.84
CA HIS A 105 -2.51 16.12 -6.17
C HIS A 105 -2.09 15.27 -4.97
N LEU A 106 -1.05 15.69 -4.25
CA LEU A 106 -0.53 14.94 -3.11
C LEU A 106 -1.56 14.92 -1.97
N ALA A 107 -2.26 16.02 -1.74
CA ALA A 107 -3.36 16.11 -0.79
C ALA A 107 -4.56 15.25 -1.20
N PHE A 108 -4.85 15.13 -2.50
CA PHE A 108 -5.85 14.18 -3.00
C PHE A 108 -5.44 12.74 -2.72
N ARG A 109 -4.24 12.31 -3.11
CA ARG A 109 -3.76 10.93 -2.88
C ARG A 109 -3.53 10.59 -1.40
N SER A 110 -3.42 11.62 -0.55
CA SER A 110 -3.29 11.52 0.90
C SER A 110 -4.58 11.82 1.68
N TYR A 111 -5.76 11.62 1.07
CA TYR A 111 -7.03 12.13 1.62
C TYR A 111 -7.34 11.70 3.06
N TYR A 112 -7.11 10.43 3.41
CA TYR A 112 -7.34 9.89 4.75
C TYR A 112 -6.05 9.64 5.54
N TYR A 113 -5.02 9.15 4.86
CA TYR A 113 -3.67 8.97 5.41
C TYR A 113 -2.65 9.43 4.37
N PRO A 114 -1.45 9.87 4.79
CA PRO A 114 -0.37 10.20 3.87
C PRO A 114 -0.09 9.06 2.88
N VAL A 115 0.13 9.42 1.62
CA VAL A 115 0.59 8.45 0.62
C VAL A 115 1.90 7.80 1.08
N LYS A 116 2.05 6.49 0.89
CA LYS A 116 3.25 5.77 1.30
C LYS A 116 3.57 4.68 0.28
N ASN A 117 4.80 4.70 -0.25
CA ASN A 117 5.37 3.69 -1.15
C ASN A 117 4.50 3.35 -2.37
N VAL A 118 3.79 4.35 -2.92
CA VAL A 118 2.99 4.23 -4.15
C VAL A 118 3.16 5.53 -4.94
N LEU A 119 3.39 5.42 -6.24
CA LEU A 119 3.48 6.53 -7.19
C LEU A 119 2.25 6.49 -8.11
N ASP A 120 1.73 7.67 -8.50
CA ASP A 120 0.55 7.77 -9.34
C ASP A 120 0.89 7.67 -10.84
N GLY A 121 0.78 6.46 -11.40
CA GLY A 121 1.00 6.21 -12.82
C GLY A 121 0.08 7.01 -13.73
N ASP A 122 -1.18 7.23 -13.32
CA ASP A 122 -2.17 7.99 -14.11
C ASP A 122 -1.76 9.46 -14.27
N LEU A 123 -1.00 10.01 -13.33
CA LEU A 123 -0.43 11.35 -13.45
C LEU A 123 0.80 11.35 -14.36
N CYS A 124 1.65 10.33 -14.25
CA CYS A 124 2.87 10.20 -15.06
C CYS A 124 2.58 9.98 -16.56
N GLU A 125 1.39 9.49 -16.91
CA GLU A 125 0.97 9.26 -18.30
C GLU A 125 0.25 10.44 -18.97
N GLN A 126 0.06 11.57 -18.25
CA GLN A 126 -0.58 12.79 -18.79
C GLN A 126 0.37 13.64 -19.65
#